data_AF-A0A543I5Y8-F1
#
_entry.id   AF-A0A543I5Y8-F1
#
_cell.length_a   1.000
_cell.length_b   1.000
_cell.length_c   1.000
_cell.angle_alpha   90.00
_cell.angle_beta   90.00
_cell.angle_gamma   90.00
#
_symmetry.space_group_name_H-M   'P 1'
#
loop_
_entity.id
_entity.type
_entity.pdbx_description
1 polymer ?
#
loop_
_entity_poly.entity_id
_entity_poly.type
_entity_poly.pdbx_seq_one_letter_code
_entity_poly.pdbx_strand_id
1 'polypeptide(L)'
;MNTQHEYFLHGFWGGRPVTVDDTVARIKASFEVLKSLGEPLSGPWKVDYTNPIDVSNEDAIRTHVLASPVLDDVGEPVEGGGYIPSFELGNFQVPNSIVNDLGQFNVSVSPYASTVASRIVLSFEGDGFTVPAREHAEVLVRSFARIWQPEHLAFTDHPLLDLRHERISRTRTSGLPSWGYVSWVSDRVSRQLETVDGATTAPYGTGTLVTTDTWDAKQAADVWRDLLDSKRLRAIPELQEHPPTFP
;
A
#
# COMPACT_ATOMS: atom_id res chain seq x y z
N MET A 1 8.85 -26.57 -7.79
CA MET A 1 9.20 -25.16 -7.50
C MET A 1 8.07 -24.63 -6.64
N ASN A 2 8.33 -24.36 -5.36
CA ASN A 2 7.35 -23.64 -4.54
C ASN A 2 7.33 -22.21 -5.07
N THR A 3 6.26 -21.82 -5.75
CA THR A 3 5.93 -20.42 -5.97
C THR A 3 5.66 -19.82 -4.61
N GLN A 4 6.66 -19.18 -4.00
CA GLN A 4 6.46 -18.38 -2.81
C GLN A 4 5.36 -17.37 -3.13
N HIS A 5 4.29 -17.40 -2.34
CA HIS A 5 3.23 -16.41 -2.47
C HIS A 5 3.76 -15.12 -1.85
N GLU A 6 3.55 -14.01 -2.53
CA GLU A 6 3.84 -12.69 -2.01
C GLU A 6 2.53 -11.91 -2.00
N TYR A 7 2.16 -11.40 -0.82
CA TYR A 7 1.04 -10.48 -0.69
C TYR A 7 1.57 -9.09 -0.35
N PHE A 8 0.92 -8.08 -0.89
CA PHE A 8 1.21 -6.71 -0.56
C PHE A 8 -0.07 -5.90 -0.40
N LEU A 9 -0.04 -5.05 0.62
CA LEU A 9 -0.97 -3.96 0.84
C LEU A 9 -0.34 -2.70 0.28
N HIS A 10 -0.91 -2.14 -0.78
CA HIS A 10 -0.40 -0.90 -1.35
C HIS A 10 -1.50 0.12 -1.56
N GLY A 11 -1.17 1.37 -1.27
CA GLY A 11 -2.10 2.48 -1.38
C GLY A 11 -1.38 3.74 -1.81
N PHE A 12 -2.09 4.55 -2.58
CA PHE A 12 -1.59 5.81 -3.11
C PHE A 12 -2.48 6.94 -2.64
N TRP A 13 -1.87 8.04 -2.26
CA TRP A 13 -2.53 9.33 -2.19
C TRP A 13 -1.77 10.30 -3.06
N GLY A 14 -2.48 11.09 -3.86
CA GLY A 14 -1.85 12.10 -4.72
C GLY A 14 -1.12 13.18 -3.92
N GLY A 15 -1.01 14.36 -4.52
CA GLY A 15 -0.28 15.52 -4.00
C GLY A 15 -0.80 16.16 -2.72
N ARG A 16 -0.97 15.42 -1.63
CA ARG A 16 -1.31 15.99 -0.33
C ARG A 16 -0.03 16.21 0.48
N PRO A 17 0.23 17.44 0.96
CA PRO A 17 1.36 17.68 1.84
C PRO A 17 1.17 16.86 3.13
N VAL A 18 2.21 16.14 3.53
CA VAL A 18 2.28 15.40 4.80
C VAL A 18 3.50 15.89 5.56
N THR A 19 3.30 16.31 6.81
CA THR A 19 4.43 16.74 7.65
C THR A 19 5.21 15.54 8.18
N VAL A 20 6.42 15.79 8.71
CA VAL A 20 7.17 14.75 9.42
C VAL A 20 6.37 14.23 10.62
N ASP A 21 5.70 15.11 11.36
CA ASP A 21 4.88 14.74 12.52
C ASP A 21 3.71 13.83 12.13
N ASP A 22 3.00 14.17 11.06
CA ASP A 22 1.93 13.32 10.51
C ASP A 22 2.46 11.95 10.09
N THR A 23 3.65 11.93 9.46
CA THR A 23 4.30 10.69 9.00
C THR A 23 4.66 9.80 10.17
N VAL A 24 5.29 10.35 11.21
CA VAL A 24 5.66 9.63 12.44
C VAL A 24 4.43 9.06 13.13
N ALA A 25 3.38 9.87 13.32
CA ALA A 25 2.15 9.43 13.97
C ALA A 25 1.46 8.30 13.19
N ARG A 26 1.42 8.37 11.86
CA ARG A 26 0.83 7.34 11.00
C ARG A 26 1.65 6.05 10.97
N ILE A 27 2.98 6.14 10.94
CA ILE A 27 3.86 4.98 11.05
C ILE A 27 3.64 4.27 12.39
N LYS A 28 3.66 5.01 13.51
CA LYS A 28 3.39 4.45 14.84
C LYS A 28 2.02 3.77 14.91
N ALA A 29 0.97 4.44 14.42
CA ALA A 29 -0.37 3.86 14.37
C ALA A 29 -0.44 2.59 13.51
N SER A 30 0.36 2.51 12.43
CA SER A 30 0.46 1.31 11.59
C SER A 30 1.11 0.15 12.36
N PHE A 31 2.14 0.42 13.15
CA PHE A 31 2.77 -0.59 14.01
C PHE A 31 1.89 -1.04 15.17
N GLU A 32 1.07 -0.17 15.75
CA GLU A 32 0.08 -0.59 16.75
C GLU A 32 -0.97 -1.55 16.15
N VAL A 33 -1.35 -1.37 14.89
CA VAL A 33 -2.19 -2.33 14.16
C VAL A 33 -1.45 -3.66 14.01
N LEU A 34 -0.24 -3.65 13.45
CA LEU A 34 0.56 -4.87 13.25
C LEU A 34 0.78 -5.63 14.57
N LYS A 35 1.04 -4.91 15.65
CA LYS A 35 1.16 -5.47 17.01
C LYS A 35 -0.13 -6.12 17.49
N SER A 36 -1.29 -5.52 17.20
CA SER A 36 -2.59 -6.08 17.58
C SER A 36 -2.97 -7.36 16.84
N LEU A 37 -2.34 -7.62 15.68
CA LEU A 37 -2.52 -8.85 14.91
C LEU A 37 -1.69 -10.02 15.46
N GLY A 38 -0.76 -9.74 16.38
CA GLY A 38 0.09 -10.76 17.02
C GLY A 38 1.25 -11.24 16.16
N GLU A 39 1.95 -12.25 16.69
CA GLU A 39 3.07 -12.87 16.00
C GLU A 39 2.60 -13.62 14.74
N PRO A 40 3.36 -13.57 13.64
CA PRO A 40 4.69 -12.97 13.54
C PRO A 40 4.69 -11.52 13.02
N LEU A 41 3.51 -10.92 12.80
CA LEU A 41 3.39 -9.56 12.22
C LEU A 41 3.81 -8.45 13.20
N SER A 42 3.79 -8.72 14.50
CA SER A 42 4.15 -7.79 15.57
C SER A 42 5.63 -7.37 15.61
N GLY A 43 6.55 -8.13 15.03
CA GLY A 43 7.98 -7.81 15.05
C GLY A 43 8.87 -8.96 15.53
N PRO A 44 10.16 -8.69 15.82
CA PRO A 44 10.79 -7.38 15.84
C PRO A 44 11.02 -6.81 14.43
N TRP A 45 10.61 -5.56 14.22
CA TRP A 45 10.91 -4.80 13.01
C TRP A 45 12.29 -4.14 13.10
N LYS A 46 12.96 -4.03 11.97
CA LYS A 46 14.32 -3.52 11.83
C LYS A 46 14.36 -2.37 10.81
N VAL A 47 15.46 -1.64 10.83
CA VAL A 47 15.91 -0.72 9.78
C VAL A 47 17.29 -1.17 9.31
N ASP A 48 17.66 -0.82 8.09
CA ASP A 48 18.92 -1.24 7.46
C ASP A 48 19.15 -2.76 7.55
N TYR A 49 18.07 -3.54 7.44
CA TYR A 49 18.05 -5.01 7.49
C TYR A 49 18.51 -5.67 8.81
N THR A 50 19.06 -4.88 9.74
CA THR A 50 19.85 -5.41 10.86
C THR A 50 19.54 -4.76 12.19
N ASN A 51 19.23 -3.47 12.21
CA ASN A 51 19.09 -2.70 13.43
C ASN A 51 17.62 -2.72 13.90
N PRO A 52 17.27 -3.38 15.02
CA PRO A 52 15.92 -3.30 15.54
C PRO A 52 15.54 -1.86 15.84
N ILE A 53 14.32 -1.46 15.48
CA ILE A 53 13.78 -0.14 15.80
C ILE A 53 12.70 -0.25 16.88
N ASP A 54 12.74 0.64 17.87
CA ASP A 54 11.64 0.79 18.82
C ASP A 54 10.50 1.59 18.16
N VAL A 55 9.59 0.86 17.49
CA VAL A 55 8.42 1.43 16.80
C VAL A 55 7.37 2.02 17.75
N SER A 56 7.53 1.87 19.06
CA SER A 56 6.67 2.54 20.05
C SER A 56 7.17 3.94 20.43
N ASN A 57 8.46 4.21 20.16
CA ASN A 57 9.13 5.47 20.45
C ASN A 57 9.07 6.42 19.24
N GLU A 58 8.34 7.53 19.39
CA GLU A 58 8.16 8.53 18.34
C GLU A 58 9.47 9.22 17.94
N ASP A 59 10.41 9.42 18.87
CA ASP A 59 11.69 10.04 18.56
C ASP A 59 12.58 9.09 17.75
N ALA A 60 12.48 7.78 17.98
CA ALA A 60 13.18 6.77 17.18
C ALA A 60 12.62 6.75 15.75
N ILE A 61 11.29 6.72 15.59
CA ILE A 61 10.65 6.80 14.27
C ILE A 61 11.00 8.11 13.57
N ARG A 62 10.94 9.25 14.27
CA ARG A 62 11.28 10.56 13.73
C ARG A 62 12.71 10.62 13.21
N THR A 63 13.65 10.11 14.00
CA THR A 63 15.06 10.04 13.60
C THR A 63 15.22 9.23 12.32
N HIS A 64 14.53 8.09 12.22
CA HIS A 64 14.56 7.25 11.01
C HIS A 64 13.94 7.94 9.79
N VAL A 65 12.78 8.60 9.95
CA VAL A 65 12.13 9.36 8.87
C VAL A 65 13.06 10.43 8.33
N LEU A 66 13.68 11.23 9.22
CA LEU A 66 14.59 12.31 8.82
C LEU A 66 15.90 11.79 8.21
N ALA A 67 16.34 10.59 8.58
CA ALA A 67 17.50 9.92 7.99
C ALA A 67 17.22 9.27 6.64
N SER A 68 15.96 9.26 6.18
CA SER A 68 15.53 8.63 4.93
C SER A 68 15.02 9.63 3.89
N PRO A 69 15.77 10.69 3.52
CA PRO A 69 15.32 11.64 2.51
C PRO A 69 15.25 10.99 1.12
N VAL A 70 14.43 11.54 0.23
CA VAL A 70 14.53 11.25 -1.20
C VAL A 70 15.86 11.77 -1.71
N LEU A 71 16.65 10.90 -2.34
CA LEU A 71 17.94 11.23 -2.92
C LEU A 71 17.83 11.38 -4.45
N ASP A 72 18.66 12.26 -5.02
CA ASP A 72 18.86 12.36 -6.46
C ASP A 72 19.83 11.29 -6.99
N ASP A 73 20.10 11.33 -8.30
CA ASP A 73 20.99 10.36 -8.97
C ASP A 73 22.44 10.41 -8.48
N VAL A 74 22.85 11.47 -7.78
CA VAL A 74 24.20 11.60 -7.18
C VAL A 74 24.20 11.32 -5.68
N GLY A 75 23.06 10.96 -5.09
CA GLY A 75 22.91 10.58 -3.69
C GLY A 75 22.69 11.75 -2.74
N GLU A 76 22.37 12.94 -3.25
CA GLU A 76 22.11 14.13 -2.44
C GLU A 76 20.61 14.28 -2.14
N PRO A 77 20.22 14.76 -0.94
CA PRO A 77 18.82 15.01 -0.63
C PRO A 77 18.17 16.00 -1.60
N VAL A 78 17.09 15.57 -2.25
CA VAL A 78 16.28 16.44 -3.11
C VAL A 78 15.54 17.45 -2.23
N GLU A 79 15.78 18.74 -2.45
CA GLU A 79 15.04 19.80 -1.75
C GLU A 79 13.53 19.63 -2.03
N GLY A 80 12.78 19.33 -0.97
CA GLY A 80 11.35 19.04 -1.09
C GLY A 80 10.98 17.69 -1.72
N GLY A 81 11.94 16.79 -1.94
CA GLY A 81 11.65 15.43 -2.40
C GLY A 81 10.84 14.63 -1.37
N GLY A 82 11.04 14.89 -0.08
CA GLY A 82 10.37 14.21 1.03
C GLY A 82 11.15 13.04 1.60
N TYR A 83 10.45 12.01 2.05
CA TYR A 83 11.04 10.91 2.81
C TYR A 83 10.55 9.53 2.34
N ILE A 84 11.44 8.54 2.38
CA ILE A 84 11.15 7.15 2.04
C ILE A 84 11.65 6.20 3.16
N PRO A 85 11.11 6.26 4.38
CA PRO A 85 11.49 5.30 5.42
C PRO A 85 11.04 3.88 5.06
N SER A 86 11.94 2.92 5.24
CA SER A 86 11.70 1.48 5.12
C SER A 86 11.86 0.80 6.48
N PHE A 87 11.06 -0.23 6.71
CA PHE A 87 11.15 -1.12 7.87
C PHE A 87 11.09 -2.56 7.40
N GLU A 88 11.86 -3.43 8.04
CA GLU A 88 12.03 -4.82 7.64
C GLU A 88 11.62 -5.79 8.76
N LEU A 89 11.00 -6.90 8.39
CA LEU A 89 10.60 -7.99 9.27
C LEU A 89 11.19 -9.32 8.76
N GLY A 90 11.63 -10.17 9.69
CA GLY A 90 12.33 -11.41 9.37
C GLY A 90 13.86 -11.25 9.37
N ASN A 91 14.55 -12.27 8.86
CA ASN A 91 16.01 -12.34 8.89
C ASN A 91 16.60 -12.23 7.49
N PHE A 92 16.84 -11.00 7.02
CA PHE A 92 17.49 -10.72 5.74
C PHE A 92 18.97 -11.16 5.65
N GLN A 93 19.51 -11.82 6.68
CA GLN A 93 20.95 -12.13 6.78
C GLN A 93 21.24 -13.59 7.09
N VAL A 94 21.62 -14.35 6.06
CA VAL A 94 22.90 -15.08 5.99
C VAL A 94 23.30 -15.20 4.51
N PRO A 95 24.56 -14.93 4.09
CA PRO A 95 25.04 -15.40 2.80
C PRO A 95 24.82 -16.92 2.70
N ASN A 96 24.07 -17.37 1.70
CA ASN A 96 23.65 -18.77 1.50
C ASN A 96 22.56 -19.34 2.43
N SER A 97 21.85 -18.53 3.24
CA SER A 97 20.57 -18.99 3.81
C SER A 97 19.43 -18.67 2.87
N ILE A 98 18.59 -19.66 2.58
CA ILE A 98 17.30 -19.42 1.94
C ILE A 98 16.39 -18.80 3.01
N VAL A 99 16.33 -17.48 3.04
CA VAL A 99 15.35 -16.75 3.84
C VAL A 99 14.04 -16.79 3.04
N ASN A 100 13.05 -17.52 3.53
CA ASN A 100 11.79 -17.69 2.80
C ASN A 100 10.68 -16.75 3.28
N ASP A 101 10.77 -16.27 4.52
CA ASP A 101 9.78 -15.42 5.15
C ASP A 101 10.36 -14.02 5.35
N LEU A 102 9.83 -13.04 4.62
CA LEU A 102 10.23 -11.63 4.68
C LEU A 102 9.00 -10.74 4.79
N GLY A 103 9.11 -9.65 5.56
CA GLY A 103 8.13 -8.57 5.54
C GLY A 103 8.82 -7.23 5.34
N GLN A 104 8.18 -6.31 4.63
CA GLN A 104 8.66 -4.95 4.46
C GLN A 104 7.52 -3.96 4.59
N PHE A 105 7.78 -2.84 5.27
CA PHE A 105 6.86 -1.71 5.31
C PHE A 105 7.61 -0.47 4.80
N ASN A 106 7.20 -0.02 3.62
CA ASN A 106 7.76 1.14 2.95
C ASN A 106 6.71 2.26 2.93
N VAL A 107 7.13 3.44 3.33
CA VAL A 107 6.33 4.67 3.19
C VAL A 107 7.11 5.61 2.29
N SER A 108 6.44 6.23 1.32
CA SER A 108 6.99 7.33 0.54
C SER A 108 6.05 8.52 0.70
N VAL A 109 6.57 9.62 1.21
CA VAL A 109 5.81 10.85 1.48
C VAL A 109 6.53 12.02 0.81
N SER A 110 5.77 12.86 0.10
CA SER A 110 6.25 14.17 -0.32
C SER A 110 5.65 15.26 0.57
N PRO A 111 6.45 16.23 1.05
CA PRO A 111 5.92 17.40 1.72
C PRO A 111 5.21 18.34 0.73
N TYR A 112 5.40 18.16 -0.59
CA TYR A 112 4.80 18.99 -1.63
C TYR A 112 3.83 18.21 -2.50
N ALA A 113 2.86 18.93 -3.07
CA ALA A 113 1.78 18.34 -3.85
C ALA A 113 2.19 17.81 -5.24
N SER A 114 3.42 18.02 -5.70
CA SER A 114 3.68 18.05 -7.16
C SER A 114 4.79 17.14 -7.70
N THR A 115 5.54 16.37 -6.90
CA THR A 115 6.74 15.67 -7.42
C THR A 115 6.84 14.18 -7.12
N VAL A 116 6.33 13.68 -5.99
CA VAL A 116 6.37 12.24 -5.65
C VAL A 116 4.96 11.76 -5.28
N ALA A 117 4.48 10.74 -6.00
CA ALA A 117 3.25 10.06 -5.64
C ALA A 117 3.44 9.41 -4.28
N SER A 118 2.80 9.98 -3.26
CA SER A 118 2.94 9.47 -1.91
C SER A 118 2.22 8.12 -1.81
N ARG A 119 2.90 7.14 -1.23
CA ARG A 119 2.44 5.76 -1.20
C ARG A 119 2.83 5.05 0.08
N ILE A 120 2.04 4.04 0.42
CA ILE A 120 2.40 3.03 1.40
C ILE A 120 2.41 1.68 0.73
N VAL A 121 3.39 0.85 1.09
CA VAL A 121 3.52 -0.53 0.64
C VAL A 121 3.92 -1.35 1.85
N LEU A 122 3.10 -2.34 2.20
CA LEU A 122 3.42 -3.36 3.19
C LEU A 122 3.40 -4.71 2.47
N SER A 123 4.56 -5.36 2.32
CA SER A 123 4.70 -6.63 1.62
C SER A 123 5.08 -7.76 2.58
N PHE A 124 4.65 -8.97 2.22
CA PHE A 124 4.92 -10.21 2.94
C PHE A 124 5.23 -11.31 1.92
N GLU A 125 6.36 -11.97 2.12
CA GLU A 125 6.81 -13.14 1.37
C GLU A 125 6.91 -14.32 2.33
N GLY A 126 6.62 -15.53 1.83
CA GLY A 126 6.72 -16.77 2.58
C GLY A 126 5.49 -17.09 3.42
N ASP A 127 5.20 -18.39 3.59
CA ASP A 127 3.99 -18.86 4.27
C ASP A 127 3.92 -18.38 5.73
N GLY A 128 5.06 -18.16 6.38
CA GLY A 128 5.15 -17.66 7.75
C GLY A 128 4.55 -16.26 7.93
N PHE A 129 4.62 -15.41 6.90
CA PHE A 129 4.02 -14.06 6.94
C PHE A 129 2.76 -13.92 6.07
N THR A 130 2.71 -14.61 4.93
CA THR A 130 1.61 -14.46 3.95
C THR A 130 0.30 -15.06 4.44
N VAL A 131 0.33 -16.19 5.16
CA VAL A 131 -0.86 -16.80 5.76
C VAL A 131 -1.50 -15.87 6.80
N PRO A 132 -0.79 -15.40 7.86
CA PRO A 132 -1.39 -14.49 8.83
C PRO A 132 -1.78 -13.14 8.20
N ALA A 133 -1.00 -12.62 7.25
CA ALA A 133 -1.37 -11.39 6.55
C ALA A 133 -2.69 -11.54 5.78
N ARG A 134 -2.89 -12.68 5.10
CA ARG A 134 -4.11 -13.01 4.39
C ARG A 134 -5.30 -13.16 5.34
N GLU A 135 -5.14 -13.84 6.47
CA GLU A 135 -6.17 -13.99 7.51
C GLU A 135 -6.62 -12.64 8.08
N HIS A 136 -5.71 -11.66 8.11
CA HIS A 136 -5.96 -10.32 8.62
C HIS A 136 -6.13 -9.24 7.53
N ALA A 137 -6.27 -9.62 6.26
CA ALA A 137 -6.28 -8.68 5.14
C ALA A 137 -7.35 -7.58 5.28
N GLU A 138 -8.55 -7.92 5.75
CA GLU A 138 -9.60 -6.92 5.97
C GLU A 138 -9.26 -5.93 7.10
N VAL A 139 -8.68 -6.43 8.19
CA VAL A 139 -8.24 -5.57 9.31
C VAL A 139 -7.11 -4.64 8.86
N LEU A 140 -6.16 -5.17 8.09
CA LEU A 140 -5.06 -4.40 7.49
C LEU A 140 -5.60 -3.30 6.58
N VAL A 141 -6.45 -3.63 5.61
CA VAL A 141 -7.04 -2.65 4.67
C VAL A 141 -7.84 -1.59 5.41
N ARG A 142 -8.76 -1.97 6.30
CA ARG A 142 -9.58 -1.01 7.06
C ARG A 142 -8.72 -0.07 7.90
N SER A 143 -7.74 -0.61 8.62
CA SER A 143 -6.91 0.18 9.53
C SER A 143 -5.99 1.13 8.78
N PHE A 144 -5.32 0.67 7.72
CA PHE A 144 -4.44 1.51 6.91
C PHE A 144 -5.23 2.55 6.10
N ALA A 145 -6.43 2.23 5.62
CA ALA A 145 -7.31 3.21 5.00
C ALA A 145 -7.67 4.34 5.99
N ARG A 146 -7.94 4.00 7.26
CA ARG A 146 -8.21 5.00 8.30
C ARG A 146 -6.99 5.85 8.66
N ILE A 147 -5.82 5.23 8.77
CA ILE A 147 -4.57 5.89 9.18
C ILE A 147 -4.04 6.82 8.09
N TRP A 148 -3.91 6.30 6.87
CA TRP A 148 -3.27 6.99 5.76
C TRP A 148 -4.24 7.78 4.89
N GLN A 149 -5.53 7.44 4.94
CA GLN A 149 -6.59 8.03 4.13
C GLN A 149 -6.21 8.13 2.65
N PRO A 150 -5.79 7.02 1.99
CA PRO A 150 -5.36 7.06 0.60
C PRO A 150 -6.51 7.41 -0.35
N GLU A 151 -6.25 7.49 -1.64
CA GLU A 151 -7.31 7.50 -2.66
C GLU A 151 -7.85 6.10 -2.91
N HIS A 152 -6.96 5.12 -2.86
CA HIS A 152 -7.28 3.71 -2.88
C HIS A 152 -6.22 2.90 -2.13
N LEU A 153 -6.61 1.73 -1.66
CA LEU A 153 -5.78 0.78 -0.93
C LEU A 153 -6.17 -0.62 -1.34
N ALA A 154 -5.22 -1.48 -1.66
CA ALA A 154 -5.49 -2.85 -2.10
C ALA A 154 -4.54 -3.82 -1.42
N PHE A 155 -5.08 -4.92 -0.87
CA PHE A 155 -4.34 -6.11 -0.48
C PHE A 155 -4.43 -7.11 -1.64
N THR A 156 -3.30 -7.42 -2.26
CA THR A 156 -3.21 -8.17 -3.52
C THR A 156 -1.90 -8.94 -3.63
N ASP A 157 -1.71 -9.64 -4.75
CA ASP A 157 -0.46 -10.30 -5.14
C ASP A 157 -0.04 -9.88 -6.57
N HIS A 158 1.12 -10.38 -7.00
CA HIS A 158 1.64 -10.17 -8.35
C HIS A 158 0.73 -10.71 -9.45
N PRO A 159 0.24 -11.97 -9.39
CA PRO A 159 -0.68 -12.50 -10.40
C PRO A 159 -1.91 -11.62 -10.67
N LEU A 160 -2.55 -11.08 -9.63
CA LEU A 160 -3.72 -10.21 -9.80
C LEU A 160 -3.33 -8.84 -10.40
N LEU A 161 -2.17 -8.28 -10.03
CA LEU A 161 -1.67 -7.06 -10.65
C LEU A 161 -1.31 -7.25 -12.12
N ASP A 162 -0.70 -8.38 -12.49
CA ASP A 162 -0.37 -8.69 -13.88
C ASP A 162 -1.62 -8.81 -14.74
N LEU A 163 -2.64 -9.52 -14.23
CA LEU A 163 -3.95 -9.60 -14.88
C LEU A 163 -4.63 -8.24 -15.00
N ARG A 164 -4.49 -7.35 -14.01
CA ARG A 164 -4.95 -5.97 -14.11
C ARG A 164 -4.26 -5.24 -15.26
N HIS A 165 -2.93 -5.34 -15.37
CA HIS A 165 -2.19 -4.70 -16.45
C HIS A 165 -2.60 -5.21 -17.84
N GLU A 166 -2.81 -6.52 -17.98
CA GLU A 166 -3.29 -7.12 -19.23
C GLU A 166 -4.71 -6.66 -19.60
N ARG A 167 -5.63 -6.65 -18.62
CA ARG A 167 -7.07 -6.44 -18.87
C ARG A 167 -7.45 -4.97 -19.02
N ILE A 168 -6.69 -4.02 -18.47
CA ILE A 168 -7.00 -2.58 -18.54
C ILE A 168 -6.13 -1.85 -19.58
N SER A 169 -5.85 -2.43 -20.75
CA SER A 169 -4.89 -1.82 -21.69
C SER A 169 -5.29 -0.41 -22.22
N ARG A 170 -4.32 0.51 -22.08
CA ARG A 170 -4.01 1.80 -22.76
C ARG A 170 -5.05 2.90 -23.02
N THR A 171 -6.35 2.71 -22.82
CA THR A 171 -7.36 3.76 -23.16
C THR A 171 -8.15 4.34 -21.98
N ARG A 172 -7.92 3.89 -20.74
CA ARG A 172 -8.73 4.29 -19.56
C ARG A 172 -7.95 4.51 -18.24
N THR A 173 -6.62 4.65 -18.28
CA THR A 173 -5.75 4.23 -17.15
C THR A 173 -5.05 5.29 -16.30
N SER A 174 -5.48 6.56 -16.30
CA SER A 174 -5.16 7.44 -15.15
C SER A 174 -6.31 7.40 -14.15
N GLY A 175 -6.03 7.11 -12.88
CA GLY A 175 -7.00 7.26 -11.78
C GLY A 175 -7.90 6.08 -11.44
N LEU A 176 -7.70 4.89 -12.03
CA LEU A 176 -8.41 3.68 -11.59
C LEU A 176 -7.72 3.04 -10.36
N PRO A 177 -8.48 2.56 -9.36
CA PRO A 177 -7.90 1.93 -8.18
C PRO A 177 -7.13 0.67 -8.57
N SER A 178 -6.17 0.33 -7.74
CA SER A 178 -5.53 -0.97 -7.78
C SER A 178 -6.54 -2.09 -7.49
N TRP A 179 -6.37 -3.24 -8.14
CA TRP A 179 -7.18 -4.42 -7.88
C TRP A 179 -6.57 -5.18 -6.71
N GLY A 180 -7.42 -5.69 -5.82
CA GLY A 180 -7.02 -6.54 -4.72
C GLY A 180 -8.14 -7.43 -4.25
N TYR A 181 -7.78 -8.46 -3.49
CA TYR A 181 -8.73 -9.38 -2.86
C TYR A 181 -9.55 -8.68 -1.77
N VAL A 182 -8.89 -7.78 -1.04
CA VAL A 182 -9.55 -6.82 -0.18
C VAL A 182 -9.06 -5.44 -0.55
N SER A 183 -9.97 -4.54 -0.88
CA SER A 183 -9.63 -3.18 -1.31
C SER A 183 -10.55 -2.16 -0.70
N TRP A 184 -10.02 -0.97 -0.44
CA TRP A 184 -10.80 0.20 -0.07
C TRP A 184 -10.60 1.29 -1.11
N VAL A 185 -11.70 1.88 -1.58
CA VAL A 185 -11.72 2.93 -2.59
C VAL A 185 -12.41 4.16 -1.99
N SER A 186 -11.73 5.30 -1.99
CA SER A 186 -12.30 6.54 -1.47
C SER A 186 -13.52 6.98 -2.30
N ASP A 187 -14.51 7.61 -1.65
CA ASP A 187 -15.65 8.24 -2.30
C ASP A 187 -15.25 9.37 -3.26
N ARG A 188 -14.01 9.86 -3.13
CA ARG A 188 -13.39 10.75 -4.11
C ARG A 188 -13.22 10.01 -5.45
N VAL A 189 -12.67 8.80 -5.42
CA VAL A 189 -12.37 7.98 -6.61
C VAL A 189 -13.59 7.23 -7.14
N SER A 190 -14.54 6.84 -6.30
CA SER A 190 -15.71 6.10 -6.76
C SER A 190 -16.91 6.30 -5.86
N ARG A 191 -18.05 6.68 -6.43
CA ARG A 191 -19.30 6.74 -5.68
C ARG A 191 -20.00 5.39 -5.74
N GLN A 192 -20.08 4.71 -4.59
CA GLN A 192 -20.92 3.54 -4.32
C GLN A 192 -20.80 2.41 -5.35
N LEU A 193 -19.91 1.46 -5.05
CA LEU A 193 -19.86 0.20 -5.78
C LEU A 193 -21.03 -0.66 -5.32
N GLU A 194 -21.99 -0.92 -6.23
CA GLU A 194 -23.01 -1.94 -6.00
C GLU A 194 -22.36 -3.32 -5.92
N THR A 195 -23.04 -4.22 -5.22
CA THR A 195 -22.62 -5.62 -5.09
C THR A 195 -22.58 -6.26 -6.48
N VAL A 196 -21.52 -7.04 -6.73
CA VAL A 196 -21.42 -7.91 -7.91
C VAL A 196 -21.26 -9.35 -7.44
N ASP A 197 -21.62 -10.31 -8.29
CA ASP A 197 -21.33 -11.71 -7.99
C ASP A 197 -19.80 -11.88 -7.80
N GLY A 198 -19.40 -12.58 -6.74
CA GLY A 198 -17.99 -12.78 -6.40
C GLY A 198 -17.34 -11.68 -5.56
N ALA A 199 -18.05 -10.61 -5.19
CA ALA A 199 -17.58 -9.64 -4.21
C ALA A 199 -18.68 -9.08 -3.32
N THR A 200 -18.31 -8.81 -2.07
CA THR A 200 -19.10 -7.97 -1.17
C THR A 200 -18.59 -6.54 -1.25
N THR A 201 -19.52 -5.59 -1.30
CA THR A 201 -19.23 -4.15 -1.22
C THR A 201 -19.94 -3.56 -0.02
N ALA A 202 -19.23 -2.79 0.79
CA ALA A 202 -19.78 -2.19 2.00
C ALA A 202 -19.22 -0.78 2.22
N PRO A 203 -20.06 0.20 2.62
CA PRO A 203 -19.56 1.51 3.05
C PRO A 203 -18.58 1.36 4.22
N TYR A 204 -17.45 2.06 4.15
CA TYR A 204 -16.48 2.13 5.24
C TYR A 204 -15.76 3.48 5.27
N GLY A 205 -16.02 4.27 6.32
CA GLY A 205 -15.48 5.62 6.44
C GLY A 205 -15.96 6.51 5.30
N THR A 206 -15.02 7.15 4.60
CA THR A 206 -15.27 8.01 3.43
C THR A 206 -15.00 7.28 2.11
N GLY A 207 -15.42 6.02 2.03
CA GLY A 207 -15.16 5.14 0.90
C GLY A 207 -15.95 3.84 0.96
N THR A 208 -15.63 2.95 0.03
CA THR A 208 -16.23 1.63 -0.10
C THR A 208 -15.17 0.56 0.07
N LEU A 209 -15.42 -0.41 0.95
CA LEU A 209 -14.67 -1.65 1.04
C LEU A 209 -15.21 -2.64 0.01
N VAL A 210 -14.32 -3.30 -0.71
CA VAL A 210 -14.59 -4.36 -1.68
C VAL A 210 -13.81 -5.59 -1.24
N THR A 211 -14.50 -6.70 -1.01
CA THR A 211 -13.89 -7.97 -0.61
C THR A 211 -14.34 -9.05 -1.59
N THR A 212 -13.41 -9.65 -2.32
CA THR A 212 -13.68 -10.79 -3.19
C THR A 212 -13.93 -12.03 -2.34
N ASP A 213 -14.81 -12.93 -2.79
CA ASP A 213 -15.07 -14.21 -2.11
C ASP A 213 -14.01 -15.28 -2.40
N THR A 214 -13.02 -14.92 -3.23
CA THR A 214 -11.95 -15.78 -3.71
C THR A 214 -10.58 -15.15 -3.47
N TRP A 215 -9.57 -16.03 -3.42
CA TRP A 215 -8.14 -15.68 -3.43
C TRP A 215 -7.45 -16.16 -4.71
N ASP A 216 -8.22 -16.61 -5.70
CA ASP A 216 -7.72 -16.91 -7.04
C ASP A 216 -7.64 -15.62 -7.86
N ALA A 217 -6.45 -15.27 -8.33
CA ALA A 217 -6.19 -14.02 -9.04
C ALA A 217 -7.05 -13.86 -10.31
N LYS A 218 -7.35 -14.96 -11.02
CA LYS A 218 -8.13 -14.89 -12.26
C LYS A 218 -9.60 -14.61 -11.97
N GLN A 219 -10.17 -15.29 -10.99
CA GLN A 219 -11.54 -15.04 -10.54
C GLN A 219 -11.68 -13.63 -9.95
N ALA A 220 -10.74 -13.21 -9.10
CA ALA A 220 -10.71 -11.84 -8.57
C ALA A 220 -10.63 -10.79 -9.69
N ALA A 221 -9.79 -11.03 -10.71
CA ALA A 221 -9.69 -10.17 -11.88
C ALA A 221 -10.98 -10.11 -12.73
N ASP A 222 -11.78 -11.19 -12.77
CA ASP A 222 -13.08 -11.20 -13.44
C ASP A 222 -14.09 -10.34 -12.67
N VAL A 223 -14.12 -10.47 -11.34
CA VAL A 223 -14.96 -9.64 -10.45
C VAL A 223 -14.63 -8.15 -10.61
N TRP A 224 -13.34 -7.80 -10.63
CA TRP A 224 -12.91 -6.40 -10.83
C TRP A 224 -13.24 -5.84 -12.21
N ARG A 225 -13.16 -6.67 -13.26
CA ARG A 225 -13.61 -6.28 -14.60
C ARG A 225 -15.10 -5.98 -14.59
N ASP A 226 -15.90 -6.84 -13.98
CA ASP A 226 -17.36 -6.68 -13.94
C ASP A 226 -17.77 -5.43 -13.11
N LEU A 227 -17.05 -5.16 -12.01
CA LEU A 227 -17.16 -3.89 -11.26
C LEU A 227 -16.84 -2.66 -12.12
N LEU A 228 -15.80 -2.71 -12.96
CA LEU A 228 -15.43 -1.63 -13.87
C LEU A 228 -16.46 -1.44 -15.00
N ASP A 229 -16.91 -2.54 -15.61
CA ASP A 229 -17.84 -2.53 -16.74
C ASP A 229 -19.24 -2.07 -16.35
N SER A 230 -19.58 -2.14 -15.06
CA SER A 230 -20.76 -1.48 -14.50
C SER A 230 -20.75 0.07 -14.64
N LYS A 231 -19.62 0.67 -15.09
CA LYS A 231 -19.38 2.11 -15.33
C LYS A 231 -19.44 3.00 -14.08
N ARG A 232 -19.12 2.47 -12.91
CA ARG A 232 -19.26 3.17 -11.61
C ARG A 232 -17.96 3.70 -11.01
N LEU A 233 -16.81 3.20 -11.48
CA LEU A 233 -15.48 3.75 -11.19
C LEU A 233 -15.21 4.94 -12.10
N ARG A 234 -15.12 6.16 -11.55
CA ARG A 234 -14.74 7.36 -12.31
C ARG A 234 -13.35 7.81 -11.87
N ALA A 235 -12.40 7.88 -12.80
CA ALA A 235 -11.23 8.72 -12.56
C ALA A 235 -11.72 10.16 -12.29
N ILE A 236 -11.29 10.79 -11.19
CA ILE A 236 -11.56 12.23 -11.00
C ILE A 236 -10.68 12.98 -12.01
N PRO A 237 -11.25 13.90 -12.81
CA PRO A 237 -10.49 14.68 -13.81
C PRO A 237 -9.36 15.56 -13.24
N GLU A 238 -9.34 15.82 -11.94
CA GLU A 238 -8.44 16.81 -11.32
C GLU A 238 -6.96 16.39 -11.24
N LEU A 239 -6.62 15.15 -11.59
CA LEU A 239 -5.22 14.73 -11.81
C LEU A 239 -4.72 15.04 -13.24
N GLN A 240 -5.52 15.78 -14.04
CA GLN A 240 -5.24 16.08 -15.45
C GLN A 240 -5.07 17.58 -15.76
N GLU A 241 -4.95 18.45 -14.76
CA GLU A 241 -4.55 19.85 -14.92
C GLU A 241 -3.22 20.03 -14.17
N HIS A 242 -2.05 19.99 -14.81
CA HIS A 242 -1.61 20.88 -15.88
C HIS A 242 -0.67 20.16 -16.85
N PRO A 243 -0.82 20.29 -18.18
CA PRO A 243 0.33 20.13 -19.06
C PRO A 243 1.39 21.17 -18.66
N PRO A 244 2.69 20.84 -18.67
CA PRO A 244 3.71 21.85 -18.41
C PRO A 244 3.60 22.95 -19.47
N THR A 245 3.16 24.13 -19.06
CA THR A 245 3.34 25.34 -19.86
C THR A 245 4.78 25.77 -19.64
N PHE A 246 5.66 25.37 -20.56
CA PHE A 246 6.98 25.98 -20.66
C PHE A 246 6.84 27.36 -21.32
N PRO A 247 7.48 28.42 -20.78
CA PRO A 247 7.69 29.68 -21.50
C PRO A 247 8.64 29.51 -22.69
#